data_AF-A1RSC8-F1
#
_entry.id   AF-A1RSC8-F1
#
_cell.length_a   1.000
_cell.length_b   1.000
_cell.length_c   1.000
_cell.angle_alpha   90.00
_cell.angle_beta   90.00
_cell.angle_gamma   90.00
#
_symmetry.space_group_name_H-M   'P 1'
#
loop_
_entity.id
_entity.type
_entity.pdbx_description
1 polymer ?
#
loop_
_entity_poly.entity_id
_entity_poly.type
_entity_poly.pdbx_seq_one_letter_code
_entity_poly.pdbx_strand_id
1 'polypeptide(L)' 'MILTVIGNIIDMLLKRQETTTSEDIKALLRRANIQISDSELVKVLMTLEIHKKIYVKKIKKEGREIFQISRRK' A
#
# COMPACT_ATOMS: atom_id res chain seq x y z
N MET A 1 -10.00 11.60 1.21
CA MET A 1 -10.87 10.40 1.19
C MET A 1 -10.09 9.14 0.82
N ILE A 2 -9.40 9.10 -0.33
CA ILE A 2 -8.62 7.93 -0.78
C ILE A 2 -7.46 7.54 0.18
N LEU A 3 -6.78 8.52 0.78
CA LEU A 3 -5.69 8.31 1.75
C LEU A 3 -6.16 7.47 2.95
N THR A 4 -7.33 7.79 3.50
CA THR A 4 -7.90 7.08 4.65
C THR A 4 -8.30 5.65 4.29
N VAL A 5 -8.90 5.46 3.11
CA VAL A 5 -9.28 4.12 2.62
C VAL A 5 -8.05 3.23 2.48
N ILE A 6 -7.00 3.73 1.81
CA ILE A 6 -5.75 2.98 1.63
C ILE A 6 -5.06 2.74 2.96
N GLY A 7 -5.03 3.72 3.86
CA GLY A 7 -4.52 3.56 5.22
C GLY A 7 -5.20 2.42 5.97
N ASN A 8 -6.54 2.39 5.95
CA ASN A 8 -7.33 1.34 6.60
C ASN A 8 -7.06 -0.04 5.98
N ILE A 9 -6.93 -0.12 4.66
CA ILE A 9 -6.59 -1.37 3.95
C ILE A 9 -5.20 -1.86 4.38
N ILE A 10 -4.21 -0.97 4.40
CA ILE A 10 -2.85 -1.30 4.82
C ILE A 10 -2.85 -1.78 6.28
N ASP A 11 -3.53 -1.08 7.18
CA ASP A 11 -3.62 -1.48 8.59
C ASP A 11 -4.30 -2.85 8.74
N MET A 12 -5.37 -3.12 7.97
CA MET A 12 -6.04 -4.41 7.97
C MET A 12 -5.11 -5.54 7.49
N LEU A 13 -4.37 -5.31 6.40
CA LEU A 13 -3.40 -6.27 5.86
C LEU A 13 -2.27 -6.51 6.87
N LEU A 14 -1.67 -5.45 7.39
CA LEU A 14 -0.55 -5.53 8.34
C LEU A 14 -0.97 -6.04 9.72
N LYS A 15 -2.25 -6.20 10.04
CA LYS A 15 -2.74 -6.93 11.23
C LYS A 15 -2.62 -8.44 11.08
N ARG A 16 -2.59 -8.96 9.85
CA ARG A 16 -2.56 -10.41 9.56
C ARG A 16 -1.17 -10.91 9.16
N GLN A 17 -0.28 -10.00 8.74
CA GLN A 17 1.05 -10.31 8.22
C GLN A 17 2.02 -9.15 8.51
N GLU A 18 3.32 -9.44 8.59
CA GLU A 18 4.34 -8.43 8.91
C GLU A 18 4.55 -7.41 7.78
N THR A 19 4.40 -7.84 6.53
CA THR A 19 4.55 -7.01 5.33
C THR A 19 3.44 -7.28 4.33
N THR A 20 3.11 -6.30 3.48
CA THR A 20 2.18 -6.44 2.35
C THR A 20 2.74 -5.76 1.11
N THR A 21 2.06 -5.83 -0.04
CA THR A 21 2.53 -5.24 -1.30
C THR A 21 1.51 -4.29 -1.91
N SER A 22 1.97 -3.41 -2.80
CA SER A 22 1.11 -2.53 -3.59
C SER A 22 0.08 -3.30 -4.41
N GLU A 23 0.40 -4.52 -4.86
CA GLU A 23 -0.53 -5.36 -5.61
C GLU A 23 -1.64 -5.93 -4.71
N ASP A 24 -1.35 -6.29 -3.46
CA ASP A 24 -2.37 -6.72 -2.50
C ASP A 24 -3.37 -5.57 -2.22
N ILE A 25 -2.86 -4.35 -2.07
CA ILE A 25 -3.67 -3.15 -1.88
C ILE A 25 -4.55 -2.90 -3.11
N LYS A 26 -3.98 -2.95 -4.32
CA LYS A 26 -4.75 -2.81 -5.58
C LYS A 26 -5.83 -3.88 -5.72
N ALA A 27 -5.53 -5.12 -5.35
CA ALA A 27 -6.49 -6.21 -5.42
C ALA A 27 -7.70 -5.94 -4.51
N LEU A 28 -7.50 -5.42 -3.30
CA LEU A 28 -8.60 -5.05 -2.41
C LEU A 28 -9.38 -3.82 -2.90
N LEU A 29 -8.70 -2.79 -3.42
CA LEU A 29 -9.36 -1.62 -4.00
C LEU A 29 -10.26 -2.02 -5.18
N ARG A 30 -9.78 -2.91 -6.07
CA ARG A 30 -10.58 -3.46 -7.18
C ARG A 30 -11.80 -4.21 -6.69
N ARG A 31 -11.68 -5.04 -5.65
CA ARG A 31 -12.83 -5.74 -5.04
C ARG A 31 -13.87 -4.78 -4.46
N ALA A 32 -13.44 -3.61 -3.99
CA ALA A 32 -14.30 -2.55 -3.49
C ALA A 32 -14.84 -1.62 -4.60
N ASN A 33 -14.63 -1.94 -5.89
CA ASN A 33 -14.96 -1.09 -7.03
C ASN A 33 -14.31 0.32 -6.99
N ILE A 34 -13.17 0.44 -6.31
CA ILE A 34 -12.40 1.69 -6.26
C ILE A 34 -11.31 1.62 -7.32
N GLN A 35 -11.43 2.48 -8.33
CA GLN A 35 -10.38 2.67 -9.33
C GLN A 35 -9.38 3.69 -8.81
N ILE A 36 -8.08 3.37 -8.94
CA ILE A 36 -6.99 4.27 -8.62
C ILE A 36 -5.89 4.10 -9.65
N SER A 37 -5.26 5.21 -10.03
CA SER A 37 -4.07 5.17 -10.87
C SER A 37 -2.84 4.71 -10.07
N ASP A 38 -1.86 4.11 -10.75
CA ASP A 38 -0.60 3.73 -10.09
C ASP A 38 0.11 4.96 -9.48
N SER A 39 0.04 6.11 -10.15
CA SER A 39 0.66 7.36 -9.66
C SER A 39 -0.01 7.88 -8.39
N GLU A 40 -1.34 7.79 -8.27
CA GLU A 40 -2.05 8.14 -7.03
C GLU A 40 -1.73 7.17 -5.90
N LEU A 41 -1.69 5.86 -6.17
CA LEU A 41 -1.32 4.88 -5.16
C LEU A 41 0.08 5.16 -4.61
N VAL A 42 1.05 5.44 -5.50
CA VAL A 42 2.40 5.81 -5.10
C VAL A 42 2.40 7.08 -4.26
N LYS A 43 1.69 8.14 -4.67
CA LYS A 43 1.56 9.38 -3.87
C LYS A 43 1.02 9.10 -2.48
N VAL A 44 0.02 8.23 -2.36
CA VAL A 44 -0.57 7.85 -1.06
C VAL A 44 0.42 7.08 -0.20
N LEU A 45 1.10 6.07 -0.76
CA LEU A 45 2.11 5.29 -0.03
C LEU A 45 3.25 6.18 0.48
N MET A 46 3.79 7.05 -0.38
CA MET A 46 4.84 8.00 0.00
C MET A 46 4.34 8.99 1.05
N THR A 47 3.09 9.47 0.94
CA THR A 47 2.49 10.35 1.95
C THR A 47 2.44 9.67 3.31
N LEU A 48 1.98 8.42 3.38
CA LEU A 48 1.91 7.66 4.64
C LEU A 48 3.30 7.36 5.22
N GLU A 49 4.29 7.14 4.37
CA GLU A 49 5.69 6.97 4.78
C GLU A 49 6.30 8.25 5.36
N ILE A 50 6.10 9.40 4.71
CA ILE A 50 6.53 10.72 5.19
C ILE A 50 5.92 11.03 6.55
N HIS A 51 4.64 10.72 6.73
CA HIS A 51 3.93 10.89 8.01
C HIS A 51 4.27 9.83 9.06
N LYS A 52 5.28 8.99 8.80
CA LYS A 52 5.75 7.97 9.74
C LYS A 52 4.69 6.93 10.15
N LYS A 53 3.74 6.62 9.27
CA LYS A 53 2.75 5.58 9.53
C LYS A 53 3.23 4.20 9.09
N ILE A 54 4.01 4.14 8.01
CA ILE A 54 4.52 2.90 7.41
C ILE A 54 5.96 3.07 6.95
N TYR A 55 6.60 1.96 6.59
CA TYR A 55 7.79 1.92 5.74
C TYR A 55 7.42 1.37 4.37
N VAL A 56 8.00 1.95 3.32
CA VAL A 56 7.80 1.50 1.94
C VAL A 56 9.17 1.17 1.32
N LYS A 57 9.29 -0.04 0.77
CA LYS A 57 10.51 -0.51 0.11
C LYS A 57 10.17 -0.94 -1.31
N LYS A 58 10.93 -0.47 -2.30
CA LYS A 58 10.84 -1.01 -3.66
C LYS A 58 11.49 -2.40 -3.70
N ILE A 59 10.78 -3.37 -4.26
CA ILE A 59 11.29 -4.73 -4.48
C ILE A 59 10.97 -5.15 -5.92
N LYS A 60 11.77 -6.07 -6.46
CA LYS A 60 11.52 -6.67 -7.77
C LYS A 60 10.83 -8.02 -7.58
N LYS A 61 9.63 -8.18 -8.14
CA LYS A 61 8.87 -9.43 -8.11
C LYS A 61 8.42 -9.76 -9.52
N GLU A 62 8.72 -10.97 -9.99
CA GLU A 62 8.35 -11.45 -11.34
C GLU A 62 8.78 -10.48 -12.48
N GLY A 63 9.96 -9.88 -12.33
CA GLY A 63 10.50 -8.92 -13.30
C GLY A 63 9.90 -7.51 -13.22
N ARG A 64 8.89 -7.28 -12.36
CA ARG A 64 8.24 -5.97 -12.16
C ARG A 64 8.70 -5.32 -10.85
N GLU A 65 8.77 -3.99 -10.85
CA GLU A 65 8.97 -3.22 -9.63
C GLU A 65 7.63 -3.09 -8.89
N ILE A 66 7.61 -3.48 -7.62
CA ILE A 66 6.46 -3.31 -6.73
C ILE A 66 6.92 -2.70 -5.41
N PHE A 67 5.97 -2.16 -4.66
CA PHE A 67 6.24 -1.62 -3.34
C PHE A 67 5.86 -2.66 -2.27
N GLN A 68 6.80 -2.98 -1.39
CA GLN A 68 6.57 -3.70 -0.16
C GLN A 68 6.32 -2.69 0.96
N ILE A 69 5.28 -2.91 1.75
CA ILE A 69 4.85 -2.05 2.85
C ILE A 69 5.00 -2.84 4.15
N SER A 70 5.53 -2.20 5.19
CA SER A 70 5.61 -2.78 6.53
C SER A 70 5.25 -1.74 7.60
N ARG A 71 4.99 -2.23 8.81
CA ARG A 71 4.72 -1.35 9.96
C ARG A 71 5.96 -0.57 10.35
N ARG A 72 5.75 0.66 10.81
CA ARG A 72 6.78 1.40 11.53
C ARG A 72 6.86 0.88 12.97
N LYS A 73 8.07 0.56 13.44
CA LYS A 73 8.35 0.27 14.85
C LYS A 73 8.51 1.57 15.63
#